data_AF-A0AAD5N4R5-F1
#
_entry.id   AF-A0AAD5N4R5-F1
#
_cell.length_a   1.000
_cell.length_b   1.000
_cell.length_c   1.000
_cell.angle_alpha   90.00
_cell.angle_beta   90.00
_cell.angle_gamma   90.00
#
_symmetry.space_group_name_H-M   'P 1'
#
loop_
_entity.id
_entity.type
_entity.pdbx_description
1 polymer ?
#
loop_
_entity_poly.entity_id
_entity_poly.type
_entity_poly.pdbx_seq_one_letter_code
_entity_poly.pdbx_strand_id
1 'polypeptide(L)'
;MSNVASACGAVVRSALRRTRGQWFDLALMAHQAIYPSGRMMEVDSCVPASDGSEGAPLSSASSTQIRGMPKSGRWWKSVQPARHSAIIKVKPLKSSWKKKMADKEKLTRSKLLQQEIRDRQLKEKQEKIERRKEQERRRIENERKGEVVQVIRNTAKVRKAKKKQLRLIEKRDTN
;
A
#
# COMPACT_ATOMS: atom_id res chain seq x y z
N MET A 1 -55.82 33.27 5.81
CA MET A 1 -55.10 34.03 4.76
C MET A 1 -53.89 34.63 5.47
N SER A 2 -52.75 33.97 5.54
CA SER A 2 -51.77 33.62 4.49
C SER A 2 -50.49 34.44 4.70
N ASN A 3 -49.45 33.72 5.15
CA ASN A 3 -48.04 33.86 4.78
C ASN A 3 -47.30 35.19 5.03
N VAL A 4 -46.54 35.23 6.14
CA VAL A 4 -45.24 35.93 6.20
C VAL A 4 -44.22 35.03 6.91
N ALA A 5 -43.94 33.88 6.31
CA ALA A 5 -42.87 32.98 6.75
C ALA A 5 -42.11 32.45 5.54
N SER A 6 -41.49 33.35 4.77
CA SER A 6 -40.59 32.94 3.68
C SER A 6 -39.67 34.08 3.26
N ALA A 7 -38.64 34.38 4.06
CA ALA A 7 -37.56 35.28 3.60
C ALA A 7 -36.18 35.05 4.23
N CYS A 8 -36.05 34.30 5.34
CA CYS A 8 -34.72 34.00 5.91
C CYS A 8 -34.12 32.65 5.48
N GLY A 9 -34.85 31.83 4.71
CA GLY A 9 -34.42 30.47 4.33
C GLY A 9 -33.56 30.37 3.07
N ALA A 10 -33.42 31.45 2.28
CA ALA A 10 -32.83 31.39 0.95
C ALA A 10 -31.31 31.68 0.92
N VAL A 11 -30.76 32.44 1.88
CA VAL A 11 -29.34 32.84 1.85
C VAL A 11 -28.40 31.74 2.37
N VAL A 12 -28.85 30.91 3.32
CA VAL A 12 -27.98 29.86 3.91
C VAL A 12 -27.87 28.61 3.02
N ARG A 13 -28.80 28.38 2.08
CA ARG A 13 -28.70 27.26 1.11
C ARG A 13 -27.81 27.55 -0.11
N SER A 14 -27.37 28.80 -0.29
CA SER A 14 -26.42 29.19 -1.33
C SER A 14 -24.96 29.00 -0.86
N ALA A 15 -24.66 29.30 0.41
CA ALA A 15 -23.31 29.18 0.95
C ALA A 15 -22.82 27.73 1.17
N LEU A 16 -23.73 26.78 1.40
CA LEU A 16 -23.38 25.37 1.61
C LEU A 16 -23.24 24.53 0.32
N ARG A 17 -23.39 25.17 -0.86
CA ARG A 17 -23.08 24.54 -2.16
C ARG A 17 -21.69 24.90 -2.70
N ARG A 18 -20.96 25.82 -2.05
CA ARG A 18 -19.57 26.16 -2.43
C ARG A 18 -18.51 25.33 -1.71
N THR A 19 -18.82 24.71 -0.58
CA THR A 19 -17.82 23.99 0.24
C THR A 19 -17.81 22.48 0.03
N ARG A 20 -18.72 21.89 -0.73
CA ARG A 20 -18.66 20.47 -1.11
C ARG A 20 -17.98 20.22 -2.46
N GLY A 21 -18.10 21.16 -3.40
CA GLY A 21 -17.42 21.08 -4.70
C GLY A 21 -15.90 21.22 -4.57
N GLN A 22 -15.42 22.17 -3.75
CA GLN A 22 -13.98 22.39 -3.57
C GLN A 22 -13.22 21.18 -3.02
N TRP A 23 -13.83 20.39 -2.13
CA TRP A 23 -13.17 19.19 -1.59
C TRP A 23 -13.23 18.00 -2.55
N PHE A 24 -14.29 17.89 -3.37
CA PHE A 24 -14.35 16.92 -4.44
C PHE A 24 -13.34 17.26 -5.55
N ASP A 25 -13.18 18.54 -5.91
CA ASP A 25 -12.22 18.99 -6.91
C ASP A 25 -10.77 18.86 -6.42
N LEU A 26 -10.49 19.16 -5.14
CA LEU A 26 -9.17 18.90 -4.52
C LEU A 26 -8.85 17.40 -4.43
N ALA A 27 -9.84 16.56 -4.15
CA ALA A 27 -9.66 15.10 -4.13
C ALA A 27 -9.46 14.53 -5.55
N LEU A 28 -10.18 15.07 -6.54
CA LEU A 28 -10.01 14.69 -7.95
C LEU A 28 -8.65 15.15 -8.49
N MET A 29 -8.22 16.37 -8.16
CA MET A 29 -6.88 16.89 -8.48
C MET A 29 -5.77 16.10 -7.77
N ALA A 30 -5.94 15.72 -6.50
CA ALA A 30 -4.97 14.87 -5.80
C ALA A 30 -4.90 13.45 -6.39
N HIS A 31 -6.04 12.89 -6.82
CA HIS A 31 -6.07 11.60 -7.51
C HIS A 31 -5.40 11.66 -8.88
N GLN A 32 -5.55 12.78 -9.61
CA GLN A 32 -4.88 13.04 -10.90
C GLN A 32 -3.37 13.29 -10.75
N ALA A 33 -2.92 13.82 -9.60
CA ALA A 33 -1.50 13.96 -9.26
C ALA A 33 -0.86 12.63 -8.85
N ILE A 34 -1.63 11.70 -8.28
CA ILE A 34 -1.15 10.36 -7.87
C ILE A 34 -1.17 9.38 -9.06
N TYR A 35 -2.12 9.53 -10.00
CA TYR A 35 -2.18 8.76 -11.25
C TYR A 35 -2.25 9.69 -12.45
N PRO A 36 -1.10 10.18 -12.97
CA PRO A 36 -1.10 10.84 -14.27
C PRO A 36 -1.55 9.83 -15.32
N SER A 37 -2.78 9.98 -15.81
CA SER A 37 -3.24 9.29 -17.01
C SER A 37 -2.32 9.69 -18.16
N GLY A 38 -1.63 8.72 -18.75
CA GLY A 38 -0.99 8.91 -20.05
C GLY A 38 0.44 9.43 -20.00
N ARG A 39 1.33 8.66 -19.37
CA ARG A 39 2.62 8.37 -20.00
C ARG A 39 2.84 6.88 -19.93
N MET A 40 2.23 6.15 -20.87
CA MET A 40 2.82 4.88 -21.26
C MET A 40 4.27 5.21 -21.59
N MET A 41 5.22 4.66 -20.82
CA MET A 41 6.55 4.52 -21.35
C MET A 41 6.36 3.65 -22.59
N GLU A 42 6.51 4.25 -23.77
CA GLU A 42 7.00 3.51 -24.92
C GLU A 42 8.26 2.83 -24.42
N VAL A 43 8.11 1.55 -24.12
CA VAL A 43 9.21 0.62 -24.19
C VAL A 43 9.70 0.79 -25.61
N ASP A 44 10.79 1.54 -25.77
CA ASP A 44 11.59 1.49 -26.99
C ASP A 44 11.81 0.02 -27.26
N SER A 45 11.05 -0.47 -28.23
CA SER A 45 11.24 -1.75 -28.85
C SER A 45 12.69 -1.73 -29.31
N CYS A 46 13.56 -2.39 -28.57
CA CYS A 46 14.84 -2.81 -29.07
C CYS A 46 14.52 -3.66 -30.29
N VAL A 47 14.54 -3.03 -31.46
CA VAL A 47 14.46 -3.68 -32.76
C VAL A 47 15.69 -4.57 -32.79
N PRO A 48 15.55 -5.92 -32.71
CA PRO A 48 16.71 -6.74 -33.00
C PRO A 48 17.06 -6.46 -34.46
N ALA A 49 18.28 -5.99 -34.70
CA ALA A 49 18.84 -5.89 -36.02
C ALA A 49 18.60 -7.23 -36.72
N SER A 50 17.77 -7.20 -37.76
CA SER A 50 17.56 -8.30 -38.68
C SER A 50 18.83 -8.48 -39.49
N ASP A 51 19.77 -9.24 -38.94
CA ASP A 51 20.78 -9.91 -39.76
C ASP A 51 20.02 -10.86 -40.69
N GLY A 52 20.07 -10.53 -41.98
CA GLY A 52 19.53 -11.35 -43.04
C GLY A 52 20.24 -12.69 -43.09
N SER A 53 19.59 -13.73 -42.62
CA SER A 53 19.79 -15.08 -43.11
C SER A 53 18.44 -15.63 -43.55
N GLU A 54 18.19 -15.63 -44.85
CA GLU A 54 17.10 -16.35 -45.48
C GLU A 54 17.25 -17.85 -45.17
N GLY A 55 16.57 -18.30 -44.13
CA GLY A 55 16.42 -19.71 -43.81
C GLY A 55 15.24 -20.27 -44.59
N ALA A 56 15.57 -21.06 -45.63
CA ALA A 56 14.63 -21.86 -46.41
C ALA A 56 13.61 -22.63 -45.53
N PRO A 57 12.33 -22.75 -45.95
CA PRO A 57 11.35 -23.54 -45.23
C PRO A 57 11.54 -25.01 -45.58
N LEU A 58 12.32 -25.73 -44.78
CA LEU A 58 12.30 -27.19 -44.80
C LEU A 58 11.44 -27.70 -43.64
N SER A 59 10.17 -27.88 -44.00
CA SER A 59 9.25 -28.83 -43.42
C SER A 59 9.94 -30.15 -43.05
N SER A 60 10.17 -30.38 -41.77
CA SER A 60 10.33 -31.74 -41.24
C SER A 60 9.24 -31.95 -40.19
N ALA A 61 8.11 -32.49 -40.63
CA ALA A 61 7.10 -33.05 -39.76
C ALA A 61 7.72 -34.20 -38.96
N SER A 62 8.28 -33.92 -37.79
CA SER A 62 8.58 -34.96 -36.80
C SER A 62 7.27 -35.28 -36.09
N SER A 63 6.72 -36.46 -36.38
CA SER A 63 5.54 -37.03 -35.73
C SER A 63 5.51 -36.73 -34.21
N THR A 64 4.70 -35.77 -33.79
CA THR A 64 4.37 -35.57 -32.37
C THR A 64 3.53 -36.76 -31.93
N GLN A 65 4.20 -37.80 -31.42
CA GLN A 65 3.52 -38.88 -30.71
C GLN A 65 2.68 -38.26 -29.60
N ILE A 66 1.36 -38.39 -29.70
CA ILE A 66 0.42 -38.02 -28.63
C ILE A 66 0.71 -38.97 -27.47
N ARG A 67 1.42 -38.50 -26.45
CA ARG A 67 1.73 -39.27 -25.25
C ARG A 67 0.60 -39.13 -24.24
N GLY A 68 0.22 -40.24 -23.60
CA GLY A 68 -0.77 -40.25 -22.54
C GLY A 68 -0.27 -39.61 -21.24
N MET A 69 -1.18 -39.53 -20.25
CA MET A 69 -0.86 -39.01 -18.93
C MET A 69 0.29 -39.80 -18.29
N PRO A 70 1.27 -39.15 -17.64
CA PRO A 70 2.37 -39.85 -16.98
C PRO A 70 1.85 -40.87 -15.96
N LYS A 71 2.54 -41.99 -15.77
CA LYS A 71 2.15 -43.06 -14.83
C LYS A 71 1.85 -42.53 -13.41
N SER A 72 2.49 -41.42 -13.02
CA SER A 72 2.28 -40.74 -11.74
C SER A 72 0.98 -39.95 -11.60
N GLY A 73 0.20 -39.77 -12.68
CA GLY A 73 -1.06 -39.01 -12.70
C GLY A 73 -0.93 -37.50 -12.44
N ARG A 74 0.28 -36.97 -12.23
CA ARG A 74 0.52 -35.55 -11.92
C ARG A 74 0.62 -34.72 -13.20
N TRP A 75 -0.41 -33.93 -13.50
CA TRP A 75 -0.48 -33.09 -14.70
C TRP A 75 0.61 -32.01 -14.78
N TRP A 76 1.10 -31.52 -13.64
CA TRP A 76 2.17 -30.51 -13.57
C TRP A 76 3.59 -31.08 -13.83
N LYS A 77 3.75 -32.41 -13.91
CA LYS A 77 5.02 -33.03 -14.28
C LYS A 77 5.10 -33.15 -15.79
N SER A 78 5.80 -32.22 -16.43
CA SER A 78 6.09 -32.29 -17.87
C SER A 78 7.01 -33.47 -18.19
N VAL A 79 6.69 -34.22 -19.23
CA VAL A 79 7.60 -35.23 -19.79
C VAL A 79 8.80 -34.49 -20.38
N GLN A 80 10.01 -34.78 -19.90
CA GLN A 80 11.23 -34.21 -20.48
C GLN A 80 11.42 -34.81 -21.89
N PRO A 81 11.35 -34.00 -22.96
CA PRO A 81 11.45 -34.51 -24.33
C PRO A 81 12.90 -34.85 -24.70
N ALA A 82 13.86 -34.17 -24.06
CA ALA A 82 15.28 -34.41 -24.26
C ALA A 82 15.76 -35.60 -23.43
N ARG A 83 16.66 -36.41 -24.02
CA ARG A 83 17.37 -37.46 -23.29
C ARG A 83 18.33 -36.79 -22.30
N HIS A 84 18.54 -37.37 -21.11
CA HIS A 84 19.51 -36.85 -20.14
C HIS A 84 20.94 -36.75 -20.70
N SER A 85 21.27 -37.51 -21.75
CA SER A 85 22.54 -37.43 -22.49
C SER A 85 22.69 -36.17 -23.35
N ALA A 86 21.61 -35.44 -23.65
CA ALA A 86 21.64 -34.15 -24.33
C ALA A 86 22.12 -33.02 -23.41
N ILE A 87 22.20 -33.27 -22.10
CA ILE A 87 22.81 -32.33 -21.15
C ILE A 87 24.32 -32.35 -21.40
N ILE A 88 24.82 -31.32 -22.08
CA ILE A 88 26.25 -31.12 -22.29
C ILE A 88 26.90 -30.89 -20.93
N LYS A 89 27.62 -31.91 -20.44
CA LYS A 89 28.39 -31.85 -19.20
C LYS A 89 29.67 -31.05 -19.44
N VAL A 90 29.54 -29.73 -19.58
CA VAL A 90 30.68 -28.82 -19.69
C VAL A 90 31.42 -28.82 -18.35
N LYS A 91 32.75 -28.82 -18.39
CA LYS A 91 33.57 -28.62 -17.18
C LYS A 91 33.18 -27.27 -16.57
N PRO A 92 32.80 -27.20 -15.28
CA PRO A 92 32.43 -25.92 -14.68
C PRO A 92 33.59 -24.95 -14.86
N LEU A 93 33.30 -23.78 -15.44
CA LEU A 93 34.31 -22.79 -15.72
C LEU A 93 34.93 -22.36 -14.38
N LYS A 94 36.17 -22.78 -14.13
CA LYS A 94 36.88 -22.42 -12.90
C LYS A 94 37.18 -20.93 -12.96
N SER A 95 36.46 -20.12 -12.18
CA SER A 95 36.76 -18.70 -12.06
C SER A 95 38.08 -18.51 -11.32
N SER A 96 38.92 -17.60 -11.83
CA SER A 96 40.14 -17.17 -11.15
C SER A 96 39.81 -16.52 -9.80
N TRP A 97 40.73 -16.61 -8.83
CA TRP A 97 40.56 -16.00 -7.50
C TRP A 97 40.17 -14.51 -7.54
N LYS A 98 40.80 -13.74 -8.43
CA LYS A 98 40.50 -12.31 -8.64
C LYS A 98 39.02 -12.05 -8.96
N LYS A 99 38.40 -12.90 -9.79
CA LYS A 99 36.97 -12.80 -10.12
C LYS A 99 36.10 -13.09 -8.89
N LYS A 100 36.44 -14.12 -8.12
CA LYS A 100 35.72 -14.46 -6.88
C LYS A 100 35.77 -13.33 -5.85
N MET A 101 36.92 -12.66 -5.72
CA MET A 101 37.06 -11.51 -4.82
C MET A 101 36.23 -10.31 -5.30
N ALA A 102 36.27 -10.00 -6.59
CA ALA A 102 35.44 -8.94 -7.17
C ALA A 102 33.94 -9.22 -6.98
N ASP A 103 33.49 -10.46 -7.14
CA ASP A 103 32.08 -10.83 -6.94
C ASP A 103 31.69 -10.79 -5.46
N LYS A 104 32.60 -11.17 -4.56
CA LYS A 104 32.41 -11.01 -3.11
C LYS A 104 32.25 -9.53 -2.74
N GLU A 105 33.09 -8.65 -3.28
CA GLU A 105 33.00 -7.20 -3.06
C GLU A 105 31.71 -6.60 -3.61
N LYS A 106 31.26 -7.02 -4.79
CA LYS A 106 29.95 -6.61 -5.32
C LYS A 106 28.81 -7.04 -4.41
N LEU A 107 28.85 -8.29 -3.94
CA LEU A 107 27.83 -8.83 -3.05
C LEU A 107 27.81 -8.11 -1.70
N THR A 108 28.97 -7.80 -1.12
CA THR A 108 29.04 -7.05 0.14
C THR A 108 28.50 -5.64 -0.04
N ARG A 109 28.87 -4.94 -1.12
CA ARG A 109 28.32 -3.61 -1.46
C ARG A 109 26.80 -3.63 -1.59
N SER A 110 26.25 -4.59 -2.34
CA SER A 110 24.79 -4.72 -2.49
C SER A 110 24.08 -4.99 -1.16
N LYS A 111 24.68 -5.80 -0.27
CA LYS A 111 24.13 -6.08 1.06
C LYS A 111 24.12 -4.85 1.97
N LEU A 112 25.18 -4.05 1.93
CA LEU A 112 25.26 -2.79 2.69
C LEU A 112 24.16 -1.82 2.24
N LEU A 113 24.01 -1.63 0.93
CA LEU A 113 22.93 -0.79 0.39
C LEU A 113 21.53 -1.29 0.79
N GLN A 114 21.31 -2.61 0.75
CA GLN A 114 20.05 -3.20 1.21
C GLN A 114 19.81 -2.98 2.71
N GLN A 115 20.85 -3.03 3.54
CA GLN A 115 20.76 -2.74 4.98
C GLN A 115 20.42 -1.27 5.21
N GLU A 116 21.11 -0.35 4.55
CA GLU A 116 20.84 1.09 4.65
C GLU A 116 19.39 1.45 4.28
N ILE A 117 18.85 0.84 3.21
CA ILE A 117 17.46 1.04 2.81
C ILE A 117 16.50 0.54 3.89
N ARG A 118 16.74 -0.66 4.45
CA ARG A 118 15.91 -1.22 5.52
C ARG A 118 15.96 -0.36 6.77
N ASP A 119 17.14 0.08 7.18
CA ASP A 119 17.32 0.88 8.38
C ASP A 119 16.65 2.25 8.25
N ARG A 120 16.72 2.88 7.07
CA ARG A 120 15.99 4.12 6.78
C ARG A 120 14.48 3.93 6.92
N GLN A 121 13.93 2.88 6.31
CA GLN A 121 12.50 2.58 6.41
C GLN A 121 12.06 2.27 7.85
N LEU A 122 12.90 1.59 8.63
CA LEU A 122 12.61 1.29 10.03
C LEU A 122 12.59 2.56 10.88
N LYS A 123 13.58 3.45 10.71
CA LYS A 123 13.62 4.76 11.39
C LYS A 123 12.38 5.59 11.09
N GLU A 124 12.01 5.73 9.82
CA GLU A 124 10.79 6.47 9.43
C GLU A 124 9.51 5.89 10.05
N LYS A 125 9.42 4.56 10.17
CA LYS A 125 8.28 3.89 10.82
C LYS A 125 8.27 4.14 12.33
N GLN A 126 9.42 4.04 12.98
CA GLN A 126 9.56 4.29 14.42
C GLN A 126 9.19 5.73 14.76
N GLU A 127 9.70 6.71 14.03
CA GLU A 127 9.37 8.13 14.21
C GLU A 127 7.86 8.40 14.04
N LYS A 128 7.21 7.77 13.06
CA LYS A 128 5.74 7.87 12.88
C LYS A 128 4.98 7.27 14.07
N ILE A 129 5.45 6.14 14.60
CA ILE A 129 4.84 5.49 15.76
C ILE A 129 5.02 6.36 17.01
N GLU A 130 6.21 6.89 17.24
CA GLU A 130 6.52 7.77 18.37
C GLU A 130 5.69 9.05 18.33
N ARG A 131 5.58 9.67 17.16
CA ARG A 131 4.72 10.84 16.93
C ARG A 131 3.26 10.53 17.25
N ARG A 132 2.73 9.39 16.80
CA ARG A 132 1.36 8.96 17.12
C ARG A 132 1.18 8.71 18.61
N LYS A 133 2.12 8.03 19.26
CA LYS A 133 2.09 7.79 20.72
C LYS A 133 2.14 9.09 21.51
N GLU A 134 2.89 10.09 21.05
CA GLU A 134 2.92 11.41 21.69
C GLU A 134 1.60 12.16 21.49
N GLN A 135 1.07 12.17 20.27
CA GLN A 135 -0.24 12.78 19.99
C GLN A 135 -1.36 12.14 20.81
N GLU A 136 -1.35 10.81 20.96
CA GLU A 136 -2.32 10.08 21.78
C GLU A 136 -2.16 10.44 23.26
N ARG A 137 -0.93 10.51 23.77
CA ARG A 137 -0.66 10.98 25.14
C ARG A 137 -1.19 12.39 25.38
N ARG A 138 -0.94 13.32 24.45
CA ARG A 138 -1.46 14.68 24.50
C ARG A 138 -2.98 14.73 24.42
N ARG A 139 -3.61 13.86 23.61
CA ARG A 139 -5.07 13.73 23.52
C ARG A 139 -5.65 13.28 24.86
N ILE A 140 -5.12 12.21 25.46
CA ILE A 140 -5.58 11.70 26.76
C ILE A 140 -5.42 12.77 27.86
N GLU A 141 -4.29 13.48 27.86
CA GLU A 141 -4.08 14.57 28.83
C GLU A 141 -5.03 15.75 28.61
N ASN A 142 -5.30 16.11 27.35
CA ASN A 142 -6.26 17.15 27.00
C ASN A 142 -7.71 16.74 27.29
N GLU A 143 -8.06 15.45 27.14
CA GLU A 143 -9.35 14.91 27.54
C GLU A 143 -9.51 14.99 29.06
N ARG A 144 -8.48 14.60 29.82
CA ARG A 144 -8.46 14.76 31.29
C ARG A 144 -8.56 16.21 31.73
N LYS A 145 -7.87 17.14 31.06
CA LYS A 145 -7.92 18.59 31.35
C LYS A 145 -9.22 19.25 30.87
N GLY A 146 -9.76 18.77 29.75
CA GLY A 146 -10.98 19.26 29.12
C GLY A 146 -12.25 18.69 29.76
N GLU A 147 -12.12 17.70 30.64
CA GLU A 147 -13.18 17.26 31.53
C GLU A 147 -13.50 18.37 32.54
N VAL A 148 -14.37 19.31 32.12
CA VAL A 148 -14.87 20.38 32.99
C VAL A 148 -15.85 19.78 33.99
N VAL A 149 -15.33 19.36 35.14
CA VAL A 149 -16.13 18.80 36.23
C VAL A 149 -16.91 19.91 36.94
N GLN A 150 -18.22 19.74 37.04
CA GLN A 150 -19.06 20.57 37.91
C GLN A 150 -19.09 19.97 39.31
N VAL A 151 -18.47 20.65 40.29
CA VAL A 151 -18.51 20.21 41.69
C VAL A 151 -19.93 20.34 42.24
N ILE A 152 -20.59 19.19 42.47
CA ILE A 152 -21.95 19.15 43.02
C ILE A 152 -21.89 19.30 44.55
N ARG A 153 -22.09 20.52 45.04
CA ARG A 153 -22.08 20.81 46.49
C ARG A 153 -23.34 20.34 47.23
N ASN A 154 -24.48 20.21 46.55
CA ASN A 154 -25.75 19.84 47.18
C ASN A 154 -26.33 18.55 46.56
N THR A 155 -26.34 17.48 47.35
CA THR A 155 -26.77 16.13 46.95
C THR A 155 -28.29 15.98 46.82
N ALA A 156 -29.08 16.85 47.48
CA ALA A 156 -30.53 16.83 47.37
C ALA A 156 -31.01 17.18 45.95
N LYS A 157 -30.24 17.98 45.20
CA LYS A 157 -30.56 18.33 43.81
C LYS A 157 -30.42 17.14 42.86
N VAL A 158 -29.42 16.29 43.06
CA VAL A 158 -29.23 15.05 42.27
C VAL A 158 -30.35 14.06 42.55
N ARG A 159 -30.74 13.89 43.82
CA ARG A 159 -31.86 13.01 44.20
C ARG A 159 -33.21 13.43 43.61
N LYS A 160 -33.39 14.73 43.33
CA LYS A 160 -34.61 15.28 42.72
C LYS A 160 -34.59 15.29 41.18
N ALA A 161 -33.47 14.95 40.55
CA ALA A 161 -33.35 14.96 39.09
C ALA A 161 -34.07 13.77 38.44
N LYS A 162 -34.46 13.93 37.17
CA LYS A 162 -35.15 12.87 36.41
C LYS A 162 -34.21 11.69 36.15
N LYS A 163 -34.73 10.47 36.18
CA LYS A 163 -33.97 9.22 35.95
C LYS A 163 -33.20 9.19 34.62
N LYS A 164 -33.66 9.89 33.58
CA LYS A 164 -32.94 10.03 32.30
C LYS A 164 -31.70 10.94 32.40
N GLN A 165 -31.76 12.02 33.19
CA GLN A 165 -30.62 12.92 33.41
C GLN A 165 -29.55 12.24 34.27
N LEU A 166 -29.95 11.46 35.27
CA LEU A 166 -29.02 10.68 36.11
C LEU A 166 -28.20 9.64 35.32
N ARG A 167 -28.68 9.18 34.16
CA ARG A 167 -27.94 8.24 33.29
C ARG A 167 -26.84 8.92 32.47
N LEU A 168 -26.91 10.25 32.32
CA LEU A 168 -25.94 11.04 31.55
C LEU A 168 -24.81 11.59 32.44
N ILE A 169 -24.98 11.55 33.75
CA ILE A 169 -23.99 12.06 34.71
C ILE A 169 -22.98 10.95 35.00
N GLU A 170 -21.73 11.18 34.62
CA GLU A 170 -20.59 10.35 35.02
C GLU A 170 -19.93 10.95 36.26
N LYS A 171 -19.54 10.11 37.22
CA LYS A 171 -18.80 10.56 38.40
C LYS A 171 -17.31 10.54 38.09
N ARG A 172 -16.62 11.63 38.43
CA ARG A 172 -15.18 11.81 38.24
C ARG A 172 -14.56 12.36 39.50
N ASP A 173 -13.37 11.90 39.82
CA ASP A 173 -12.65 12.35 41.01
C ASP A 173 -12.03 13.71 40.76
N THR A 174 -12.25 14.64 41.68
CA THR A 174 -11.59 15.96 41.71
C THR A 174 -10.54 15.88 42.80
N ASN A 175 -9.35 15.38 42.44
CA ASN A 175 -8.17 15.46 43.31
C ASN A 175 -7.64 16.89 43.37
#